data_AF-A0A7L2SVK4-F1
#
_entry.id   AF-A0A7L2SVK4-F1
#
_cell.length_a   1.000
_cell.length_b   1.000
_cell.length_c   1.000
_cell.angle_alpha   90.00
_cell.angle_beta   90.00
_cell.angle_gamma   90.00
#
_symmetry.space_group_name_H-M   'P 1'
#
loop_
_entity.id
_entity.type
_entity.pdbx_description
1 polymer ?
#
loop_
_entity_poly.entity_id
_entity_poly.type
_entity_poly.pdbx_seq_one_letter_code
_entity_poly.pdbx_strand_id
1 'polypeptide(L)'
;MSDAYEQDLLGLAMESAQELGFLSFTREGVYCLLAGPCYETIAECRLLQALGADAVGMSTVPEVIVARHCGLRVLGISLITNKVVMSYTS
;
A
#
# COMPACT_ATOMS: atom_id res chain seq x y z
N MET A 1 -14.59 6.91 -2.23
CA MET A 1 -13.20 6.71 -1.74
C MET A 1 -13.13 5.77 -0.55
N SER A 2 -14.13 5.73 0.33
CA SER A 2 -14.27 4.70 1.38
C SER A 2 -14.34 3.26 0.83
N ASP A 3 -14.70 3.13 -0.44
CA ASP A 3 -14.89 1.91 -1.24
C ASP A 3 -13.93 1.87 -2.45
N ALA A 4 -12.83 2.63 -2.41
CA ALA A 4 -11.96 2.81 -3.58
C ALA A 4 -11.27 1.50 -4.02
N TYR A 5 -10.95 0.63 -3.08
CA TYR A 5 -10.39 -0.69 -3.34
C TYR A 5 -11.49 -1.74 -3.11
N GLU A 6 -11.73 -2.57 -4.11
CA GLU A 6 -12.94 -3.39 -4.13
C GLU A 6 -12.74 -4.71 -3.36
N GLN A 7 -13.63 -4.98 -2.41
CA GLN A 7 -13.54 -6.15 -1.53
C GLN A 7 -13.56 -7.48 -2.29
N ASP A 8 -14.35 -7.60 -3.36
CA ASP A 8 -14.41 -8.82 -4.17
C ASP A 8 -13.08 -9.09 -4.89
N LEU A 9 -12.39 -8.04 -5.35
CA LEU A 9 -11.09 -8.18 -6.00
C LEU A 9 -9.98 -8.51 -4.99
N LEU A 10 -10.06 -7.94 -3.79
CA LEU A 10 -9.16 -8.29 -2.68
C LEU A 10 -9.35 -9.77 -2.29
N GLY A 11 -10.59 -10.23 -2.16
CA GLY A 11 -10.92 -11.62 -1.88
C GLY A 11 -10.33 -12.57 -2.93
N LEU A 12 -10.53 -12.26 -4.21
CA LEU A 12 -9.96 -13.03 -5.32
C LEU A 12 -8.42 -13.06 -5.27
N ALA A 13 -7.78 -11.93 -4.95
CA ALA A 13 -6.32 -11.86 -4.83
C ALA A 13 -5.79 -12.72 -3.66
N MET A 14 -6.50 -12.72 -2.53
CA MET A 14 -6.13 -13.52 -1.34
C MET A 14 -6.34 -15.02 -1.57
N GLU A 15 -7.43 -15.42 -2.23
CA GLU A 15 -7.67 -16.80 -2.67
C GLU A 15 -6.55 -17.26 -3.62
N SER A 16 -6.24 -16.44 -4.63
CA SER A 16 -5.13 -16.72 -5.56
C SER A 16 -3.78 -16.86 -4.82
N ALA A 17 -3.52 -16.01 -3.83
CA ALA A 17 -2.31 -16.10 -3.02
C ALA A 17 -2.28 -17.38 -2.17
N GLN A 18 -3.42 -17.87 -1.70
CA GLN A 18 -3.52 -19.15 -0.99
C GLN A 18 -3.22 -20.33 -1.92
N GLU A 19 -3.86 -20.38 -3.10
CA GLU A 19 -3.66 -21.44 -4.09
C GLU A 19 -2.21 -21.54 -4.55
N LEU A 20 -1.53 -20.40 -4.71
CA LEU A 20 -0.13 -20.32 -5.11
C LEU A 20 0.86 -20.53 -3.95
N GLY A 21 0.39 -20.66 -2.71
CA GLY A 21 1.24 -20.81 -1.53
C GLY A 21 1.95 -19.54 -1.06
N PHE A 22 1.47 -18.36 -1.46
CA PHE A 22 2.02 -17.04 -1.14
C PHE A 22 1.40 -16.39 0.11
N LEU A 23 0.42 -17.05 0.73
CA LEU A 23 -0.30 -16.52 1.89
C LEU A 23 0.60 -16.16 3.08
N SER A 24 1.76 -16.81 3.22
CA SER A 24 2.71 -16.58 4.33
C SER A 24 3.33 -15.18 4.35
N PHE A 25 3.47 -14.55 3.17
CA PHE A 25 4.06 -13.21 3.03
C PHE A 25 3.10 -12.17 2.45
N THR A 26 1.89 -12.57 2.04
CA THR A 26 0.86 -11.66 1.57
C THR A 26 0.25 -10.90 2.75
N ARG A 27 0.06 -9.58 2.60
CA ARG A 27 -0.47 -8.68 3.63
C ARG A 27 -1.52 -7.76 3.02
N GLU A 28 -2.49 -7.38 3.82
CA GLU A 28 -3.43 -6.29 3.55
C GLU A 28 -3.11 -5.13 4.50
N GLY A 29 -3.20 -3.90 4.02
CA GLY A 29 -2.84 -2.73 4.82
C GLY A 29 -3.09 -1.39 4.11
N VAL A 30 -2.69 -0.32 4.76
CA VAL A 30 -2.87 1.07 4.30
C VAL A 30 -1.63 1.55 3.55
N TYR A 31 -1.82 1.99 2.31
CA TYR A 31 -0.79 2.64 1.50
C TYR A 31 -0.86 4.16 1.66
N CYS A 32 0.27 4.79 1.97
CA CYS A 32 0.41 6.25 2.01
C CYS A 32 1.19 6.76 0.79
N LEU A 33 0.59 7.72 0.08
CA LEU A 33 1.26 8.46 -0.99
C LEU A 33 2.07 9.62 -0.42
N LEU A 34 3.34 9.71 -0.82
CA LEU A 34 4.16 10.91 -0.74
C LEU A 34 4.46 11.46 -2.14
N ALA A 35 4.85 12.73 -2.23
CA ALA A 35 5.21 13.33 -3.52
C ALA A 35 6.57 12.84 -4.06
N GLY A 36 7.49 12.44 -3.18
CA GLY A 36 8.87 12.14 -3.57
C GLY A 36 9.65 13.38 -4.05
N PRO A 37 10.79 13.22 -4.75
CA PRO A 37 11.46 11.96 -5.09
C PRO A 37 12.38 11.44 -3.96
N CYS A 38 12.56 12.22 -2.89
CA CYS A 38 13.34 11.81 -1.74
C CYS A 38 12.58 10.75 -0.94
N TYR A 39 13.30 9.71 -0.50
CA TYR A 39 12.79 8.78 0.49
C TYR A 39 12.57 9.46 1.84
N GLU A 40 11.80 8.80 2.68
CA GLU A 40 11.38 9.26 3.99
C GLU A 40 12.55 9.27 4.97
N THR A 41 12.63 10.33 5.76
CA THR A 41 13.47 10.38 6.97
C THR A 41 12.89 9.47 8.06
N ILE A 42 13.72 9.09 9.04
CA ILE A 42 13.26 8.28 10.19
C ILE A 42 12.09 8.96 10.94
N ALA A 43 12.07 10.29 11.01
CA ALA A 43 10.98 11.03 11.65
C ALA A 43 9.68 10.93 10.83
N GLU A 44 9.75 11.05 9.51
CA GLU A 44 8.61 10.86 8.61
C GLU A 44 8.11 9.41 8.64
N CYS A 45 8.99 8.41 8.62
CA CYS A 45 8.60 7.01 8.75
C CYS A 45 7.81 6.74 10.04
N ARG A 46 8.28 7.29 11.18
CA ARG A 46 7.59 7.16 12.48
C ARG A 46 6.25 7.89 12.48
N LEU A 47 6.18 9.08 11.87
CA LEU A 47 4.93 9.81 11.70
C LEU A 47 3.92 8.97 10.91
N LEU A 48 4.30 8.46 9.75
CA LEU A 48 3.43 7.67 8.89
C LEU A 48 2.96 6.38 9.59
N GLN A 49 3.85 5.70 10.30
CA GLN A 49 3.48 4.53 11.10
C GLN A 49 2.48 4.91 12.21
N ALA A 50 2.69 6.03 12.92
CA ALA A 50 1.76 6.50 13.94
C ALA A 50 0.39 6.90 13.38
N LEU A 51 0.33 7.30 12.11
CA LEU A 51 -0.91 7.56 11.37
C LEU A 51 -1.56 6.29 10.80
N GLY A 52 -0.94 5.12 10.98
CA GLY A 52 -1.49 3.83 10.56
C GLY A 52 -1.15 3.41 9.13
N ALA A 53 -0.11 3.97 8.51
CA ALA A 53 0.38 3.49 7.21
C ALA A 53 1.21 2.21 7.37
N ASP A 54 0.93 1.21 6.53
CA ASP A 54 1.67 -0.06 6.47
C ASP A 54 2.71 -0.06 5.33
N ALA A 55 2.44 0.69 4.27
CA ALA A 55 3.33 0.89 3.13
C ALA A 55 3.35 2.36 2.71
N VAL A 56 4.48 2.79 2.15
CA VAL A 56 4.66 4.15 1.61
C VAL A 56 5.22 4.06 0.20
N GLY A 57 4.82 5.00 -0.65
CA GLY A 57 5.42 5.19 -1.95
C GLY A 57 4.97 6.49 -2.61
N MET A 58 5.27 6.63 -3.89
CA MET A 58 5.21 7.93 -4.58
C MET A 58 4.30 7.92 -5.83
N SER A 59 3.36 6.97 -5.90
CA SER A 59 2.44 6.80 -7.04
C SER A 59 1.10 6.20 -6.61
N THR A 60 0.32 5.70 -7.57
CA THR A 60 -0.86 4.85 -7.38
C THR A 60 -2.12 5.60 -6.95
N VAL A 61 -2.07 6.39 -5.86
CA VAL A 61 -3.27 7.05 -5.32
C VAL A 61 -3.94 8.01 -6.33
N PRO A 62 -3.21 8.85 -7.10
CA PRO A 62 -3.83 9.70 -8.11
C PRO A 62 -4.55 8.90 -9.20
N GLU A 63 -3.96 7.80 -9.67
CA GLU A 63 -4.53 6.92 -10.68
C GLU A 63 -5.80 6.24 -10.15
N VAL A 64 -5.79 5.78 -8.89
CA VAL A 64 -6.96 5.19 -8.22
C VAL A 64 -8.11 6.20 -8.13
N ILE A 65 -7.82 7.46 -7.77
CA ILE A 65 -8.83 8.51 -7.70
C ILE A 65 -9.51 8.71 -9.06
N VAL A 66 -8.73 8.83 -10.13
CA VAL A 66 -9.27 9.00 -11.49
C VAL A 66 -10.06 7.76 -11.93
N ALA A 67 -9.55 6.56 -11.67
CA ALA A 67 -10.23 5.31 -11.99
C ALA A 67 -11.60 5.23 -11.30
N ARG A 68 -11.66 5.53 -10.01
CA ARG A 68 -12.91 5.55 -9.24
C ARG A 68 -13.85 6.67 -9.68
N HIS A 69 -13.34 7.84 -10.04
CA HIS A 69 -14.16 8.93 -10.57
C HIS A 69 -14.91 8.51 -11.83
N CYS A 70 -14.30 7.67 -12.69
CA CYS A 70 -14.91 7.15 -13.91
C CYS A 70 -15.65 5.81 -13.71
N GLY A 71 -15.85 5.35 -12.47
CA GLY A 71 -16.59 4.13 -12.17
C GLY A 71 -15.84 2.81 -12.40
N LEU A 72 -14.51 2.84 -12.52
CA LEU A 72 -13.72 1.62 -12.66
C LEU A 72 -13.55 0.88 -11.32
N ARG A 73 -13.52 -0.45 -11.41
CA ARG A 73 -13.17 -1.35 -10.31
C ARG A 73 -11.64 -1.36 -10.13
N VAL A 74 -11.16 -1.35 -8.89
CA VAL A 74 -9.72 -1.17 -8.60
C VAL A 74 -9.24 -2.20 -7.59
N LEU A 75 -8.10 -2.82 -7.91
CA LEU A 75 -7.27 -3.61 -7.02
C LEU A 75 -5.89 -2.94 -6.93
N GLY A 76 -5.41 -2.70 -5.71
CA GLY A 76 -4.06 -2.17 -5.46
C GLY A 76 -3.16 -3.25 -4.86
N ILE A 77 -1.97 -3.44 -5.42
CA ILE A 77 -0.96 -4.37 -4.88
C ILE A 77 0.37 -3.62 -4.83
N SER A 78 1.03 -3.67 -3.67
CA SER A 78 2.37 -3.12 -3.48
C SER A 78 3.34 -4.25 -3.17
N LEU A 79 4.42 -4.34 -3.95
CA LEU A 79 5.56 -5.18 -3.61
C LEU A 79 6.47 -4.39 -2.65
N ILE A 80 6.67 -4.89 -1.43
CA ILE A 80 7.59 -4.27 -0.48
C ILE A 80 9.03 -4.56 -0.92
N THR A 81 9.68 -3.55 -1.50
CA THR A 81 11.05 -3.65 -2.03
C THR A 81 12.13 -3.36 -0.99
N ASN A 82 11.79 -2.64 0.07
CA ASN A 82 12.67 -2.38 1.21
C ASN A 82 11.88 -2.21 2.51
N LYS A 83 12.55 -2.37 3.65
CA LYS A 83 12.03 -1.95 4.95
C LYS A 83 12.55 -0.54 5.23
N VAL A 84 11.65 0.38 5.61
CA VAL A 84 12.03 1.75 5.96
C VAL A 84 12.93 1.78 7.20
N VAL A 85 13.83 2.76 7.27
CA VAL A 85 14.73 2.92 8.42
C VAL A 85 13.95 3.55 9.57
N MET A 86 13.99 2.91 10.75
CA MET A 86 13.21 3.32 11.94
C MET A 86 14.08 3.71 13.14
N SER A 87 15.40 3.54 13.05
CA SER A 87 16.37 3.79 14.12
C SER A 87 17.54 4.64 13.62
N TYR A 88 18.01 5.57 14.45
CA TYR A 88 19.20 6.39 14.17
C TYR A 88 20.50 5.68 14.49
N THR A 89 20.46 4.66 15.34
CA THR A 89 21.58 3.76 15.61
C THR A 89 21.43 2.56 14.68
N SER A 90 22.38 2.43 13.75
CA SER A 90 22.58 1.24 12.90
C SER A 90 23.69 0.38 13.48
#